data_AF-W2C9T6-F1
#
_entry.id   AF-W2C9T6-F1
#
_cell.length_a   1.000
_cell.length_b   1.000
_cell.length_c   1.000
_cell.angle_alpha   90.00
_cell.angle_beta   90.00
_cell.angle_gamma   90.00
#
_symmetry.space_group_name_H-M   'P 1'
#
loop_
_entity.id
_entity.type
_entity.pdbx_description
1 polymer ?
#
loop_
_entity_poly.entity_id
_entity_poly.type
_entity_poly.pdbx_seq_one_letter_code
_entity_poly.pdbx_strand_id
1 'polypeptide(L)'
;MKEQIRNLFINRTEPLRAIYENSSNTFYSNIPEYVEGNLRNSFGIPIEDDILFFRDTSIDMSGNQGLAITTSSIYWNMDNSVENNTYYSNWNQFLSAEYQDMNIYLIYYDGSSYALDISLFFAGNFQIDHAQYFASVLSEIANLCQPDETPDEAKERIEELMNAQNYSEAEAACNAYQESHGYDLWVGMQQTTIALQQGDNERGLQEAEQVYNTIREQYGEDPYGENPWPPITGDVLAAISYFKQQAGNYEMARFFAFYSVEFSEPSKKDIRREQYEEFNRLYSENFLNIDIERRRLLLLVKEISNLNSNTDQIAVLEMQHIGSDLHFPTTHPVPNKLYIVHPCNSSRYVPFDDYELDLLKEKQQEFCRIAQCLGATELSIESEDGRSRSSALRKELILTRHFNPTQTPFVPDDWLWFDCMSSWIWMATQRLQGVLIEHVEEMSSQYINYVTASLPKPEVIREDFMQLIGVEGNLSREMEKVFEEKANVSYSIHVKFAPISVQYTANANEVISLPQQRDSSKTTAEQEYLTAYKECLASNGGEFSDSERRLLERMRKSLGISVKRAAELEDSLAPAVQLTEAESEYLEEYKLCAAEGSITDSERRLLNRMRKTLGISDERAIEIESSINY
;
A
#
# COMPACT_ATOMS: atom_id res chain seq x y z
N MET A 1 8.79 9.02 50.04
CA MET A 1 9.99 9.14 49.20
C MET A 1 10.39 10.59 48.91
N LYS A 2 9.60 11.41 48.18
CA LYS A 2 9.92 12.82 47.89
C LYS A 2 10.35 13.66 49.11
N GLU A 3 9.65 13.53 50.25
CA GLU A 3 10.01 14.23 51.49
C GLU A 3 11.34 13.74 52.10
N GLN A 4 11.66 12.44 51.98
CA GLN A 4 12.94 11.89 52.41
C GLN A 4 14.08 12.41 51.54
N ILE A 5 13.90 12.46 50.21
CA ILE A 5 14.86 13.01 49.26
C ILE A 5 15.13 14.48 49.57
N ARG A 6 14.05 15.27 49.74
CA ARG A 6 14.14 16.69 50.15
C ARG A 6 14.98 16.85 51.41
N ASN A 7 14.64 16.12 52.46
CA ASN A 7 15.32 16.23 53.75
C ASN A 7 16.78 15.76 53.66
N LEU A 8 17.06 14.70 52.91
CA LEU A 8 18.42 14.22 52.69
C LEU A 8 19.25 15.28 51.95
N PHE A 9 18.76 15.78 50.82
CA PHE A 9 19.46 16.81 50.03
C PHE A 9 19.76 18.03 50.88
N ILE A 10 18.73 18.67 51.46
CA ILE A 10 18.88 19.91 52.24
C ILE A 10 19.90 19.72 53.38
N ASN A 11 19.78 18.65 54.17
CA ASN A 11 20.67 18.43 55.30
C ASN A 11 22.11 18.14 54.86
N ARG A 12 22.30 17.36 53.80
CA ARG A 12 23.62 16.97 53.31
C ARG A 12 24.33 18.12 52.60
N THR A 13 23.61 18.95 51.85
CA THR A 13 24.19 20.05 51.08
C THR A 13 24.34 21.35 51.88
N GLU A 14 23.84 21.42 53.12
CA GLU A 14 23.96 22.60 53.98
C GLU A 14 25.39 23.19 54.08
N PRO A 15 26.46 22.38 54.24
CA PRO A 15 27.83 22.90 54.25
C PRO A 15 28.24 23.51 52.90
N LEU A 16 27.77 22.95 51.78
CA LEU A 16 28.04 23.46 50.43
C LEU A 16 27.26 24.73 50.16
N ARG A 17 25.99 24.78 50.59
CA ARG A 17 25.14 25.98 50.53
C ARG A 17 25.84 27.17 51.17
N ALA A 18 26.37 27.00 52.38
CA ALA A 18 27.04 28.06 53.13
C ALA A 18 28.27 28.66 52.40
N ILE A 19 28.82 27.95 51.41
CA ILE A 19 30.02 28.35 50.66
C ILE A 19 29.66 28.86 49.26
N TYR A 20 28.77 28.16 48.55
CA TYR A 20 28.56 28.31 47.12
C TYR A 20 27.23 28.95 46.73
N GLU A 21 26.25 28.97 47.63
CA GLU A 21 25.01 29.70 47.36
C GLU A 21 25.33 31.17 47.17
N ASN A 22 24.89 31.69 46.05
CA ASN A 22 24.88 33.11 45.80
C ASN A 22 23.48 33.40 45.27
N SER A 23 22.77 34.33 45.90
CA SER A 23 21.36 34.64 45.60
C SER A 23 21.12 35.26 44.22
N SER A 24 21.99 34.94 43.25
CA SER A 24 21.96 35.38 41.86
C SER A 24 21.81 34.20 40.91
N ASN A 25 22.71 33.22 40.92
CA ASN A 25 22.72 32.13 39.93
C ASN A 25 22.91 30.73 40.51
N THR A 26 23.06 30.59 41.83
CA THR A 26 23.23 29.27 42.47
C THR A 26 22.40 29.23 43.73
N PHE A 27 21.37 28.40 43.75
CA PHE A 27 20.39 28.32 44.84
C PHE A 27 20.36 26.90 45.40
N TYR A 28 20.54 26.75 46.72
CA TYR A 28 20.43 25.49 47.44
C TYR A 28 19.21 25.56 48.37
N SER A 29 18.01 25.38 47.80
CA SER A 29 16.67 25.70 48.36
C SER A 29 16.27 27.18 48.30
N ASN A 30 14.99 27.47 48.60
CA ASN A 30 14.41 28.81 48.66
C ASN A 30 14.62 29.67 47.39
N ILE A 31 14.39 29.05 46.23
CA ILE A 31 14.48 29.74 44.93
C ILE A 31 13.42 30.86 44.88
N PRO A 32 13.77 32.08 44.45
CA PRO A 32 12.78 33.16 44.33
C PRO A 32 11.64 32.78 43.37
N GLU A 33 10.40 33.15 43.72
CA GLU A 33 9.19 32.77 42.97
C GLU A 33 9.25 33.13 41.47
N TYR A 34 9.87 34.27 41.13
CA TYR A 34 10.07 34.68 39.73
C TYR A 34 11.08 33.81 38.98
N VAL A 35 12.09 33.27 39.66
CA VAL A 35 13.07 32.33 39.07
C VAL A 35 12.43 30.95 38.94
N GLU A 36 11.72 30.51 39.99
CA GLU A 36 11.03 29.22 39.99
C GLU A 36 10.00 29.11 38.86
N GLY A 37 9.20 30.16 38.63
CA GLY A 37 8.22 30.17 37.54
C GLY A 37 8.86 30.00 36.15
N ASN A 38 9.96 30.72 35.89
CA ASN A 38 10.70 30.59 34.63
C ASN A 38 11.36 29.22 34.47
N LEU A 39 11.96 28.72 35.55
CA LEU A 39 12.63 27.43 35.61
C LEU A 39 11.67 26.29 35.28
N ARG A 40 10.50 26.25 35.94
CA ARG A 40 9.48 25.23 35.70
C ARG A 40 9.00 25.24 34.25
N ASN A 41 8.72 26.42 33.70
CA ASN A 41 8.26 26.55 32.32
C ASN A 41 9.33 26.12 31.30
N SER A 42 10.59 26.47 31.54
CA SER A 42 11.69 26.21 30.60
C SER A 42 12.14 24.75 30.61
N PHE A 43 12.14 24.12 31.78
CA PHE A 43 12.59 22.74 31.95
C PHE A 43 11.45 21.71 31.94
N GLY A 44 10.18 22.17 31.90
CA GLY A 44 9.02 21.28 31.94
C GLY A 44 8.85 20.56 33.29
N ILE A 45 9.29 21.17 34.39
CA ILE A 45 9.29 20.53 35.72
C ILE A 45 7.85 20.47 36.27
N PRO A 46 7.33 19.28 36.65
CA PRO A 46 5.99 19.14 37.18
C PRO A 46 5.76 19.91 38.48
N ILE A 47 4.56 20.44 38.70
CA ILE A 47 4.25 21.33 39.84
C ILE A 47 4.34 20.61 41.19
N GLU A 48 4.08 19.31 41.20
CA GLU A 48 4.20 18.41 42.34
C GLU A 48 5.64 18.01 42.66
N ASP A 49 6.60 18.46 41.85
CA ASP A 49 8.01 18.23 42.06
C ASP A 49 8.67 19.48 42.62
N ASP A 50 9.35 19.29 43.74
CA ASP A 50 9.96 20.38 44.46
C ASP A 50 11.39 20.59 43.97
N ILE A 51 11.73 21.83 43.66
CA ILE A 51 13.07 22.18 43.20
C ILE A 51 13.99 22.36 44.42
N LEU A 52 15.01 21.53 44.51
CA LEU A 52 15.95 21.45 45.63
C LEU A 52 17.22 22.27 45.37
N PHE A 53 17.65 22.33 44.12
CA PHE A 53 18.82 23.09 43.70
C PHE A 53 18.64 23.62 42.28
N PHE A 54 19.16 24.81 42.03
CA PHE A 54 19.24 25.36 40.68
C PHE A 54 20.55 26.14 40.49
N ARG A 55 21.24 25.83 39.40
CA ARG A 55 22.40 26.57 38.90
C ARG A 55 22.07 27.13 37.52
N ASP A 56 21.96 28.46 37.44
CA ASP A 56 21.72 29.16 36.18
C ASP A 56 23.02 29.46 35.45
N THR A 57 23.23 28.84 34.29
CA THR A 57 24.42 29.09 33.47
C THR A 57 24.20 30.15 32.40
N SER A 58 22.99 30.72 32.30
CA SER A 58 22.68 31.75 31.31
C SER A 58 23.40 33.07 31.64
N ILE A 59 23.74 33.82 30.60
CA ILE A 59 24.43 35.11 30.73
C ILE A 59 23.52 36.16 31.40
N ASP A 60 22.21 36.06 31.15
CA ASP A 60 21.19 37.01 31.59
C ASP A 60 20.43 36.57 32.85
N MET A 61 20.79 35.42 33.45
CA MET A 61 20.11 34.83 34.62
C MET A 61 18.61 34.61 34.38
N SER A 62 18.27 34.13 33.19
CA SER A 62 16.88 34.01 32.73
C SER A 62 16.17 32.76 33.26
N GLY A 63 16.88 31.86 33.94
CA GLY A 63 16.31 30.64 34.52
C GLY A 63 16.00 29.54 33.49
N ASN A 64 16.57 29.62 32.29
CA ASN A 64 16.25 28.72 31.17
C ASN A 64 17.45 27.87 30.69
N GLN A 65 18.61 28.01 31.32
CA GLN A 65 19.81 27.23 31.07
C GLN A 65 20.46 26.82 32.40
N GLY A 66 21.17 25.71 32.39
CA GLY A 66 21.92 25.19 33.53
C GLY A 66 21.33 23.89 34.08
N LEU A 67 21.40 23.70 35.40
CA LEU A 67 21.06 22.43 36.04
C LEU A 67 20.10 22.64 37.22
N ALA A 68 19.02 21.85 37.23
CA ALA A 68 18.04 21.81 38.31
C ALA A 68 17.96 20.40 38.89
N ILE A 69 17.89 20.32 40.22
CA ILE A 69 17.71 19.06 40.94
C ILE A 69 16.39 19.14 41.67
N THR A 70 15.55 18.14 41.50
CA THR A 70 14.23 18.06 42.12
C THR A 70 14.08 16.83 43.00
N THR A 71 12.92 16.68 43.62
CA THR A 71 12.58 15.48 44.39
C THR A 71 12.35 14.22 43.54
N SER A 72 12.27 14.31 42.21
CA SER A 72 12.13 13.13 41.33
C SER A 72 13.26 12.96 40.30
N SER A 73 13.93 14.04 39.89
CA SER A 73 14.89 13.97 38.77
C SER A 73 15.99 15.02 38.85
N ILE A 74 17.02 14.85 38.02
CA ILE A 74 18.02 15.87 37.67
C ILE A 74 17.72 16.34 36.25
N TYR A 75 17.62 17.65 36.04
CA TYR A 75 17.38 18.27 34.74
C TYR A 75 18.57 19.14 34.33
N TRP A 76 18.93 19.15 33.05
CA TRP A 76 19.94 20.05 32.51
C TRP A 76 19.60 20.54 31.10
N ASN A 77 19.96 21.80 30.84
CA ASN A 77 19.85 22.43 29.53
C ASN A 77 21.10 23.27 29.28
N MET A 78 21.88 22.90 28.27
CA MET A 78 23.17 23.54 27.96
C MET A 78 23.05 24.70 26.97
N ASP A 79 21.97 24.75 26.19
CA ASP A 79 21.73 25.79 25.17
C ASP A 79 20.23 25.92 24.88
N ASN A 80 19.66 27.06 25.24
CA ASN A 80 18.24 27.37 25.04
C ASN A 80 17.90 27.85 23.61
N SER A 81 18.89 27.99 22.72
CA SER A 81 18.66 28.44 21.34
C SER A 81 18.04 27.36 20.45
N VAL A 82 17.93 26.13 20.97
CA VAL A 82 17.31 24.97 20.31
C VAL A 82 16.02 24.61 21.07
N GLU A 83 14.90 24.52 20.35
CA GLU A 83 13.64 24.04 20.94
C GLU A 83 13.80 22.62 21.50
N ASN A 84 13.21 22.36 22.68
CA ASN A 84 13.22 21.06 23.37
C ASN A 84 14.59 20.50 23.79
N ASN A 85 15.59 21.36 24.05
CA ASN A 85 16.94 20.94 24.45
C ASN A 85 17.12 20.64 25.96
N THR A 86 16.02 20.35 26.68
CA THR A 86 16.08 19.99 28.10
C THR A 86 16.17 18.48 28.24
N TYR A 87 17.23 18.02 28.89
CA TYR A 87 17.44 16.62 29.24
C TYR A 87 17.15 16.41 30.72
N TYR A 88 16.77 15.19 31.09
CA TYR A 88 16.58 14.83 32.48
C TYR A 88 16.91 13.35 32.72
N SER A 89 17.19 13.02 33.98
CA SER A 89 17.34 11.65 34.46
C SER A 89 16.63 11.50 35.80
N ASN A 90 15.78 10.49 35.92
CA ASN A 90 15.07 10.18 37.15
C ASN A 90 16.01 9.48 38.14
N TRP A 91 15.78 9.68 39.44
CA TRP A 91 16.65 9.11 40.49
C TRP A 91 16.75 7.58 40.45
N ASN A 92 15.73 6.89 39.93
CA ASN A 92 15.70 5.42 39.82
C ASN A 92 16.44 4.87 38.60
N GLN A 93 16.89 5.72 37.67
CA GLN A 93 17.52 5.29 36.42
C GLN A 93 19.03 5.05 36.55
N PHE A 94 19.67 5.64 37.55
CA PHE A 94 21.13 5.52 37.72
C PHE A 94 21.51 4.96 39.09
N LEU A 95 22.66 4.30 39.13
CA LEU A 95 23.20 3.60 40.29
C LEU A 95 23.93 4.55 41.23
N SER A 96 24.76 5.44 40.68
CA SER A 96 25.60 6.34 41.45
C SER A 96 26.02 7.56 40.64
N ALA A 97 26.66 8.51 41.31
CA ALA A 97 27.33 9.64 40.69
C ALA A 97 28.77 9.77 41.21
N GLU A 98 29.72 9.98 40.30
CA GLU A 98 31.14 10.05 40.63
C GLU A 98 31.79 11.29 40.01
N TYR A 99 32.61 11.99 40.81
CA TYR A 99 33.39 13.12 40.30
C TYR A 99 34.74 12.65 39.76
N GLN A 100 35.01 12.94 38.50
CA GLN A 100 36.30 12.69 37.85
C GLN A 100 36.53 13.72 36.72
N ASP A 101 37.78 14.14 36.51
CA ASP A 101 38.18 14.94 35.35
C ASP A 101 37.29 16.15 35.04
N MET A 102 36.95 16.95 36.06
CA MET A 102 36.09 18.14 35.97
C MET A 102 34.62 17.86 35.58
N ASN A 103 34.17 16.62 35.71
CA ASN A 103 32.78 16.23 35.48
C ASN A 103 32.24 15.44 36.68
N ILE A 104 30.93 15.51 36.88
CA ILE A 104 30.19 14.52 37.66
C ILE A 104 29.54 13.57 36.66
N TYR A 105 29.94 12.31 36.71
CA TYR A 105 29.38 11.24 35.90
C TYR A 105 28.19 10.62 36.61
N LEU A 106 27.02 10.60 35.98
CA LEU A 106 25.90 9.75 36.39
C LEU A 106 26.12 8.36 35.80
N ILE A 107 26.26 7.33 36.64
CA ILE A 107 26.54 5.95 36.24
C ILE A 107 25.24 5.16 36.26
N TYR A 108 24.82 4.64 35.10
CA TYR A 108 23.56 3.93 34.93
C TYR A 108 23.71 2.42 35.18
N TYR A 109 22.59 1.72 35.40
CA TYR A 109 22.59 0.28 35.66
C TYR A 109 23.10 -0.55 34.47
N ASP A 110 22.96 -0.05 33.25
CA ASP A 110 23.48 -0.68 32.02
C ASP A 110 25.01 -0.49 31.84
N GLY A 111 25.67 0.17 32.80
CA GLY A 111 27.10 0.50 32.75
C GLY A 111 27.43 1.72 31.89
N SER A 112 26.44 2.35 31.25
CA SER A 112 26.63 3.63 30.58
C SER A 112 26.85 4.75 31.60
N SER A 113 27.40 5.88 31.14
CA SER A 113 27.57 7.05 32.01
C SER A 113 27.31 8.34 31.25
N TYR A 114 26.73 9.33 31.93
CA TYR A 114 26.53 10.66 31.38
C TYR A 114 27.36 11.68 32.15
N ALA A 115 28.22 12.42 31.44
CA ALA A 115 29.10 13.42 32.02
C ALA A 115 28.41 14.79 32.13
N LEU A 116 28.31 15.32 33.36
CA LEU A 116 27.85 16.67 33.62
C LEU A 116 29.04 17.55 34.03
N ASP A 117 29.30 18.61 33.26
CA ASP A 117 30.40 19.52 33.54
C ASP A 117 30.26 20.16 34.92
N ILE A 118 31.36 20.25 35.67
CA ILE A 118 31.36 20.72 37.05
C ILE A 118 30.83 22.16 37.21
N SER A 119 30.88 22.97 36.14
CA SER A 119 30.32 24.33 36.13
C SER A 119 28.80 24.38 36.32
N LEU A 120 28.10 23.26 36.07
CA LEU A 120 26.68 23.07 36.37
C LEU A 120 26.39 22.92 37.87
N PHE A 121 27.40 22.66 38.69
CA PHE A 121 27.25 22.48 40.13
C PHE A 121 27.87 23.63 40.92
N PHE A 122 28.94 24.24 40.41
CA PHE A 122 29.71 25.26 41.12
C PHE A 122 29.96 26.51 40.25
N ALA A 123 29.63 27.68 40.79
CA ALA A 123 29.97 28.96 40.18
C ALA A 123 31.45 29.32 40.44
N GLY A 124 32.32 29.10 39.46
CA GLY A 124 33.73 29.50 39.54
C GLY A 124 34.62 28.49 40.28
N ASN A 125 35.52 28.98 41.14
CA ASN A 125 36.49 28.13 41.84
C ASN A 125 35.80 27.21 42.87
N PHE A 126 36.14 25.93 42.85
CA PHE A 126 35.64 24.93 43.81
C PHE A 126 36.77 24.09 44.40
N GLN A 127 36.48 23.34 45.46
CA GLN A 127 37.40 22.37 46.05
C GLN A 127 37.03 20.97 45.58
N ILE A 128 38.02 20.15 45.21
CA ILE A 128 37.81 18.78 44.70
C ILE A 128 36.98 17.94 45.68
N ASP A 129 37.31 18.01 46.97
CA ASP A 129 36.59 17.27 48.02
C ASP A 129 35.10 17.65 48.10
N HIS A 130 34.74 18.89 47.75
CA HIS A 130 33.34 19.33 47.70
C HIS A 130 32.59 18.77 46.48
N ALA A 131 33.26 18.64 45.34
CA ALA A 131 32.69 18.02 44.14
C ALA A 131 32.45 16.52 44.37
N GLN A 132 33.44 15.82 44.94
CA GLN A 132 33.29 14.43 45.36
C GLN A 132 32.17 14.26 46.38
N TYR A 133 32.07 15.16 47.35
CA TYR A 133 31.00 15.14 48.34
C TYR A 133 29.62 15.38 47.68
N PHE A 134 29.49 16.35 46.77
CA PHE A 134 28.22 16.57 46.06
C PHE A 134 27.81 15.32 45.26
N ALA A 135 28.73 14.70 44.53
CA ALA A 135 28.48 13.45 43.81
C ALA A 135 28.05 12.30 44.76
N SER A 136 28.64 12.23 45.96
CA SER A 136 28.20 11.27 46.98
C SER A 136 26.77 11.51 47.48
N VAL A 137 26.33 12.77 47.58
CA VAL A 137 24.94 13.12 47.93
C VAL A 137 23.98 12.65 46.83
N LEU A 138 24.32 12.87 45.57
CA LEU A 138 23.53 12.35 44.44
C LEU A 138 23.42 10.81 44.48
N SER A 139 24.54 10.14 44.79
CA SER A 139 24.57 8.68 44.97
C SER A 139 23.70 8.21 46.14
N GLU A 140 23.68 8.94 47.27
CA GLU A 140 22.80 8.62 48.39
C GLU A 140 21.31 8.75 48.00
N ILE A 141 20.95 9.75 47.18
CA ILE A 141 19.58 9.92 46.69
C ILE A 141 19.21 8.80 45.69
N ALA A 142 20.10 8.49 44.75
CA ALA A 142 19.91 7.38 43.80
C ALA A 142 19.66 6.06 44.53
N ASN A 143 20.46 5.76 45.56
CA ASN A 143 20.29 4.56 46.39
C ASN A 143 18.94 4.53 47.15
N LEU A 144 18.38 5.67 47.54
CA LEU A 144 17.03 5.73 48.13
C LEU A 144 15.92 5.42 47.12
N CYS A 145 16.21 5.58 45.84
CA CYS A 145 15.29 5.39 44.72
C CYS A 145 15.61 4.13 43.90
N GLN A 146 16.51 3.27 44.41
CA GLN A 146 16.89 2.04 43.75
C GLN A 146 15.64 1.20 43.45
N PRO A 147 15.43 0.74 42.22
CA PRO A 147 14.30 -0.12 41.88
C PRO A 147 14.41 -1.46 42.61
N ASP A 148 13.25 -2.08 42.91
CA ASP A 148 13.19 -3.39 43.58
C ASP A 148 13.81 -4.53 42.73
N GLU A 149 13.89 -4.32 41.42
CA GLU A 149 14.43 -5.24 40.41
C GLU A 149 15.25 -4.41 39.42
N THR A 150 16.49 -4.83 39.13
CA THR A 150 17.33 -4.18 38.11
C THR A 150 16.80 -4.48 36.69
N PRO A 151 17.18 -3.69 35.66
CA PRO A 151 16.76 -3.97 34.28
C PRO A 151 17.11 -5.40 33.82
N ASP A 152 18.29 -5.89 34.17
CA ASP A 152 18.75 -7.22 33.77
C ASP A 152 17.96 -8.33 34.48
N GLU A 153 17.70 -8.18 35.78
CA GLU A 153 16.85 -9.11 36.55
C GLU A 153 15.42 -9.14 35.99
N ALA A 154 14.87 -7.98 35.62
CA ALA A 154 13.55 -7.88 35.01
C ALA A 154 13.49 -8.57 33.64
N LYS A 155 14.54 -8.45 32.82
CA LYS A 155 14.66 -9.17 31.55
C LYS A 155 14.78 -10.68 31.75
N GLU A 156 15.58 -11.13 32.72
CA GLU A 156 15.68 -12.55 33.08
C GLU A 156 14.32 -13.11 33.52
N ARG A 157 13.58 -12.37 34.35
CA ARG A 157 12.22 -12.75 34.76
C ARG A 157 11.24 -12.80 33.58
N ILE A 158 11.28 -11.83 32.66
CA ILE A 158 10.48 -11.86 31.44
C ILE A 158 10.80 -13.13 30.64
N GLU A 159 12.09 -13.44 30.46
CA GLU A 159 12.54 -14.64 29.73
C GLU A 159 12.07 -15.94 30.40
N GLU A 160 12.16 -16.05 31.73
CA GLU A 160 11.64 -17.19 32.49
C GLU A 160 10.14 -17.38 32.28
N LEU A 161 9.36 -16.30 32.34
CA LEU A 161 7.91 -16.32 32.12
C LEU A 161 7.56 -16.70 30.68
N MET A 162 8.30 -16.19 29.70
CA MET A 162 8.15 -16.53 28.28
C MET A 162 8.45 -18.01 28.03
N ASN A 163 9.53 -18.53 28.60
CA ASN A 163 9.91 -19.95 28.52
C ASN A 163 8.89 -20.87 29.21
N ALA A 164 8.27 -20.40 30.30
CA ALA A 164 7.17 -21.08 30.99
C ALA A 164 5.82 -20.95 30.25
N GLN A 165 5.76 -20.22 29.13
CA GLN A 165 4.53 -19.90 28.38
C GLN A 165 3.47 -19.16 29.23
N ASN A 166 3.90 -18.46 30.28
CA ASN A 166 3.01 -17.66 31.13
C ASN A 166 2.85 -16.24 30.54
N TYR A 167 2.23 -16.17 29.37
CA TYR A 167 2.18 -14.96 28.56
C TYR A 167 1.48 -13.77 29.24
N SER A 168 0.49 -14.01 30.09
CA SER A 168 -0.20 -12.93 30.81
C SER A 168 0.69 -12.27 31.87
N GLU A 169 1.48 -13.06 32.61
CA GLU A 169 2.44 -12.50 33.57
C GLU A 169 3.65 -11.91 32.86
N ALA A 170 4.13 -12.53 31.77
CA ALA A 170 5.20 -11.99 30.95
C ALA A 170 4.83 -10.61 30.38
N GLU A 171 3.59 -10.44 29.94
CA GLU A 171 3.07 -9.16 29.44
C GLU A 171 3.05 -8.07 30.52
N ALA A 172 2.55 -8.40 31.71
CA ALA A 172 2.57 -7.47 32.84
C ALA A 172 4.01 -7.08 33.20
N ALA A 173 4.95 -8.03 33.14
CA ALA A 173 6.37 -7.78 33.37
C ALA A 173 6.98 -6.87 32.29
N CYS A 174 6.67 -7.09 31.01
CA CYS A 174 7.11 -6.23 29.92
C CYS A 174 6.59 -4.80 30.09
N ASN A 175 5.30 -4.62 30.38
CA ASN A 175 4.71 -3.30 30.57
C ASN A 175 5.37 -2.55 31.74
N ALA A 176 5.56 -3.23 32.87
CA ALA A 176 6.24 -2.66 34.04
C ALA A 176 7.71 -2.27 33.72
N TYR A 177 8.40 -3.07 32.90
CA TYR A 177 9.76 -2.75 32.45
C TYR A 177 9.77 -1.46 31.63
N GLN A 178 8.92 -1.38 30.59
CA GLN A 178 8.89 -0.22 29.68
C GLN A 178 8.50 1.07 30.43
N GLU A 179 7.59 0.98 31.41
CA GLU A 179 7.19 2.10 32.27
C GLU A 179 8.34 2.59 33.16
N SER A 180 9.17 1.67 33.66
CA SER A 180 10.25 2.00 34.60
C SER A 180 11.54 2.44 33.91
N HIS A 181 11.84 1.91 32.72
CA HIS A 181 13.14 2.03 32.06
C HIS A 181 13.08 2.71 30.68
N GLY A 182 11.89 3.07 30.19
CA GLY A 182 11.71 3.55 28.83
C GLY A 182 11.70 2.40 27.81
N TYR A 183 11.50 2.75 26.53
CA TYR A 183 11.27 1.77 25.47
C TYR A 183 12.54 0.99 25.10
N ASP A 184 12.55 -0.30 25.40
CA ASP A 184 13.59 -1.27 25.04
C ASP A 184 13.13 -2.17 23.89
N LEU A 185 14.00 -2.32 22.88
CA LEU A 185 13.72 -3.08 21.65
C LEU A 185 13.49 -4.57 21.91
N TRP A 186 14.25 -5.17 22.83
CA TRP A 186 14.11 -6.59 23.15
C TRP A 186 12.79 -6.85 23.87
N VAL A 187 12.41 -5.98 24.81
CA VAL A 187 11.12 -6.08 25.51
C VAL A 187 9.94 -5.87 24.55
N GLY A 188 10.03 -4.90 23.63
CA GLY A 188 9.03 -4.70 22.57
C GLY A 188 8.88 -5.95 21.67
N MET A 189 9.98 -6.63 21.37
CA MET A 189 9.94 -7.90 20.63
C MET A 189 9.30 -9.04 21.44
N GLN A 190 9.47 -9.07 22.77
CA GLN A 190 8.74 -10.02 23.63
C GLN A 190 7.24 -9.73 23.61
N GLN A 191 6.81 -8.47 23.69
CA GLN A 191 5.39 -8.07 23.56
C GLN A 191 4.79 -8.49 22.22
N THR A 192 5.54 -8.30 21.13
CA THR A 192 5.18 -8.81 19.79
C THR A 192 4.96 -10.32 19.79
N THR A 193 5.88 -11.06 20.41
CA THR A 193 5.82 -12.54 20.50
C THR A 193 4.64 -12.99 21.35
N ILE A 194 4.35 -12.33 22.47
CA ILE A 194 3.19 -12.59 23.32
C ILE A 194 1.89 -12.42 22.53
N ALA A 195 1.74 -11.30 21.81
CA ALA A 195 0.57 -11.04 20.99
C ALA A 195 0.36 -12.12 19.92
N LEU A 196 1.44 -12.58 19.28
CA LEU A 196 1.41 -13.69 18.32
C LEU A 196 0.90 -14.98 18.97
N GLN A 197 1.39 -15.35 20.16
CA GLN A 197 0.97 -16.56 20.87
C GLN A 197 -0.49 -16.48 21.36
N GLN A 198 -0.97 -15.29 21.65
CA GLN A 198 -2.37 -15.04 22.02
C GLN A 198 -3.32 -14.97 20.80
N GLY A 199 -2.78 -14.93 19.57
CA GLY A 199 -3.56 -14.78 18.33
C GLY A 199 -4.08 -13.36 18.09
N ASP A 200 -3.50 -12.36 18.75
CA ASP A 200 -3.85 -10.95 18.60
C ASP A 200 -2.98 -10.30 17.51
N ASN A 201 -3.40 -10.49 16.26
CA ASN A 201 -2.62 -10.04 15.09
C ASN A 201 -2.54 -8.52 14.96
N GLU A 202 -3.58 -7.79 15.37
CA GLU A 202 -3.61 -6.32 15.24
C GLU A 202 -2.60 -5.70 16.20
N ARG A 203 -2.66 -6.10 17.47
CA ARG A 203 -1.70 -5.65 18.48
C ARG A 203 -0.29 -6.12 18.17
N GLY A 204 -0.13 -7.39 17.77
CA GLY A 204 1.18 -7.94 17.41
C GLY A 204 1.84 -7.18 16.26
N LEU A 205 1.05 -6.75 15.27
CA LEU A 205 1.56 -5.90 14.19
C LEU A 205 1.95 -4.51 14.68
N GLN A 206 1.15 -3.88 15.54
CA GLN A 206 1.45 -2.56 16.10
C GLN A 206 2.77 -2.58 16.90
N GLU A 207 2.94 -3.57 17.78
CA GLU A 207 4.18 -3.73 18.57
C GLU A 207 5.39 -3.97 17.66
N ALA A 208 5.25 -4.83 16.64
CA ALA A 208 6.34 -5.09 15.69
C ALA A 208 6.71 -3.83 14.88
N GLU A 209 5.71 -3.07 14.41
CA GLU A 209 5.94 -1.80 13.70
C GLU A 209 6.60 -0.76 14.61
N GLN A 210 6.26 -0.72 15.91
CA GLN A 210 6.92 0.14 16.88
C GLN A 210 8.40 -0.21 17.03
N VAL A 211 8.74 -1.50 17.22
CA VAL A 211 10.13 -1.97 17.30
C VAL A 211 10.90 -1.58 16.02
N TYR A 212 10.30 -1.81 14.85
CA TYR A 212 10.90 -1.47 13.56
C TYR A 212 11.16 0.03 13.39
N ASN A 213 10.22 0.88 13.79
CA ASN A 213 10.37 2.34 13.71
C ASN A 213 11.43 2.84 14.70
N THR A 214 11.47 2.32 15.92
CA THR A 214 12.50 2.67 16.90
C THR A 214 13.91 2.29 16.43
N ILE A 215 14.07 1.17 15.71
CA ILE A 215 15.35 0.81 15.07
C ILE A 215 15.76 1.89 14.05
N ARG A 216 14.85 2.34 13.20
CA ARG A 216 15.12 3.40 12.20
C ARG A 216 15.49 4.72 12.86
N GLU A 217 14.86 5.06 13.97
CA GLU A 217 15.16 6.27 14.74
C GLU A 217 16.55 6.20 15.42
N GLN A 218 16.92 5.05 15.99
CA GLN A 218 18.17 4.87 16.74
C GLN A 218 19.39 4.61 15.84
N TYR A 219 19.20 3.88 14.74
CA TYR A 219 20.29 3.42 13.86
C TYR A 219 20.31 4.16 12.51
N GLY A 220 19.28 4.94 12.20
CA GLY A 220 19.14 5.67 10.94
C GLY A 220 18.36 4.90 9.87
N GLU A 221 18.04 5.61 8.79
CA GLU A 221 17.24 5.08 7.66
C GLU A 221 18.02 4.13 6.76
N ASP A 222 19.34 4.28 6.69
CA ASP A 222 20.21 3.41 5.92
C ASP A 222 20.67 2.22 6.78
N PRO A 223 20.16 0.99 6.53
CA PRO A 223 20.54 -0.19 7.28
C PRO A 223 22.04 -0.54 7.22
N TYR A 224 22.76 0.00 6.23
CA TYR A 224 24.20 -0.23 6.02
C TYR A 224 25.05 1.02 6.27
N GLY A 225 24.48 2.05 6.90
CA GLY A 225 25.16 3.30 7.21
C GLY A 225 26.24 3.16 8.27
N GLU A 226 26.67 4.31 8.84
CA GLU A 226 27.69 4.34 9.89
C GLU A 226 27.29 3.58 11.16
N ASN A 227 25.99 3.44 11.42
CA ASN A 227 25.42 2.65 12.50
C ASN A 227 24.49 1.55 11.94
N PRO A 228 25.03 0.36 11.59
CA PRO A 228 24.24 -0.70 10.98
C PRO A 228 23.10 -1.18 11.88
N TRP A 229 22.00 -1.61 11.25
CA TRP A 229 20.86 -2.13 11.99
C TRP A 229 21.22 -3.39 12.81
N PRO A 230 20.65 -3.55 14.02
CA PRO A 230 20.97 -4.67 14.91
C PRO A 230 20.34 -6.00 14.43
N PRO A 231 20.85 -7.17 14.85
CA PRO A 231 20.32 -8.48 14.43
C PRO A 231 18.84 -8.73 14.78
N ILE A 232 18.32 -8.07 15.82
CA ILE A 232 16.89 -8.11 16.18
C ILE A 232 15.99 -7.61 15.05
N THR A 233 16.53 -6.84 14.10
CA THR A 233 15.82 -6.45 12.89
C THR A 233 15.36 -7.66 12.08
N GLY A 234 16.14 -8.74 12.04
CA GLY A 234 15.71 -9.99 11.39
C GLY A 234 14.45 -10.60 12.04
N ASP A 235 14.33 -10.50 13.37
CA ASP A 235 13.19 -11.01 14.10
C ASP A 235 11.94 -10.16 13.92
N VAL A 236 12.07 -8.83 13.98
CA VAL A 236 10.92 -7.93 13.80
C VAL A 236 10.38 -7.99 12.36
N LEU A 237 11.25 -8.00 11.35
CA LEU A 237 10.83 -8.09 9.94
C LEU A 237 10.06 -9.38 9.70
N ALA A 238 10.52 -10.49 10.28
CA ALA A 238 9.83 -11.76 10.13
C ALA A 238 8.48 -11.80 10.86
N ALA A 239 8.35 -11.15 12.03
CA ALA A 239 7.07 -11.01 12.70
C ALA A 239 6.08 -10.16 11.87
N ILE A 240 6.53 -9.00 11.37
CA ILE A 240 5.72 -8.16 10.46
C ILE A 240 5.29 -8.98 9.24
N SER A 241 6.21 -9.74 8.64
CA SER A 241 5.91 -10.57 7.48
C SER A 241 4.76 -11.56 7.74
N TYR A 242 4.76 -12.19 8.91
CA TYR A 242 3.72 -13.12 9.33
C TYR A 242 2.37 -12.41 9.51
N PHE A 243 2.34 -11.29 10.21
CA PHE A 243 1.09 -10.54 10.41
C PHE A 243 0.52 -10.00 9.10
N LYS A 244 1.36 -9.49 8.18
CA LYS A 244 0.91 -9.06 6.85
C LYS A 244 0.35 -10.25 6.05
N GLN A 245 0.94 -11.43 6.17
CA GLN A 245 0.41 -12.64 5.54
C GLN A 245 -0.97 -13.01 6.09
N GLN A 246 -1.15 -12.99 7.41
CA GLN A 246 -2.45 -13.26 8.05
C GLN A 246 -3.53 -12.24 7.63
N ALA A 247 -3.14 -10.99 7.36
CA ALA A 247 -4.02 -9.96 6.82
C ALA A 247 -4.29 -10.11 5.30
N GLY A 248 -3.72 -11.11 4.63
CA GLY A 248 -3.85 -11.31 3.18
C GLY A 248 -3.02 -10.35 2.33
N ASN A 249 -2.12 -9.58 2.93
CA ASN A 249 -1.20 -8.68 2.23
C ASN A 249 0.08 -9.43 1.84
N TYR A 250 -0.03 -10.26 0.80
CA TYR A 250 1.05 -11.12 0.33
C TYR A 250 2.29 -10.36 -0.17
N GLU A 251 2.10 -9.15 -0.71
CA GLU A 251 3.18 -8.32 -1.21
C GLU A 251 4.10 -7.86 -0.06
N MET A 252 3.52 -7.22 0.96
CA MET A 252 4.29 -6.78 2.12
C MET A 252 4.82 -7.96 2.94
N ALA A 253 4.06 -9.05 3.03
CA ALA A 253 4.52 -10.27 3.69
C ALA A 253 5.80 -10.80 3.04
N ARG A 254 5.80 -10.96 1.70
CA ARG A 254 6.97 -11.41 0.95
C ARG A 254 8.14 -10.45 1.12
N PHE A 255 7.90 -9.15 1.01
CA PHE A 255 8.93 -8.11 1.14
C PHE A 255 9.66 -8.22 2.48
N PHE A 256 8.92 -8.21 3.59
CA PHE A 256 9.54 -8.27 4.91
C PHE A 256 10.23 -9.61 5.18
N ALA A 257 9.68 -10.72 4.68
CA ALA A 257 10.31 -12.03 4.80
C ALA A 257 11.66 -12.08 4.07
N PHE A 258 11.75 -11.49 2.87
CA PHE A 258 12.99 -11.41 2.10
C PHE A 258 14.12 -10.73 2.88
N TYR A 259 13.87 -9.52 3.39
CA TYR A 259 14.88 -8.78 4.15
C TYR A 259 15.15 -9.37 5.54
N SER A 260 14.20 -10.09 6.13
CA SER A 260 14.43 -10.76 7.42
C SER A 260 15.62 -11.72 7.40
N VAL A 261 15.88 -12.37 6.27
CA VAL A 261 17.00 -13.30 6.08
C VAL A 261 18.35 -12.58 6.22
N GLU A 262 18.44 -11.37 5.71
CA GLU A 262 19.67 -10.60 5.67
C GLU A 262 20.13 -10.18 7.06
N PHE A 263 19.22 -9.58 7.82
CA PHE A 263 19.48 -9.03 9.15
C PHE A 263 19.47 -10.07 10.27
N SER A 264 19.01 -11.29 10.00
CA SER A 264 19.00 -12.36 11.01
C SER A 264 20.39 -12.90 11.33
N GLU A 265 20.57 -13.36 12.57
CA GLU A 265 21.74 -14.15 12.96
C GLU A 265 21.89 -15.43 12.11
N PRO A 266 23.12 -15.94 11.90
CA PRO A 266 23.36 -17.13 11.07
C PRO A 266 22.50 -18.35 11.43
N SER A 267 22.21 -18.55 12.73
CA SER A 267 21.40 -19.66 13.24
C SER A 267 19.93 -19.64 12.78
N LYS A 268 19.42 -18.46 12.39
CA LYS A 268 18.04 -18.25 11.97
C LYS A 268 17.89 -18.08 10.45
N LYS A 269 18.97 -17.92 9.68
CA LYS A 269 18.88 -17.61 8.24
C LYS A 269 18.16 -18.69 7.43
N ASP A 270 18.37 -19.97 7.77
CA ASP A 270 17.75 -21.08 7.04
C ASP A 270 16.23 -21.09 7.23
N ILE A 271 15.74 -20.99 8.47
CA ILE A 271 14.29 -20.94 8.75
C ILE A 271 13.62 -19.68 8.17
N ARG A 272 14.33 -18.54 8.13
CA ARG A 272 13.83 -17.32 7.47
C ARG A 272 13.77 -17.47 5.95
N ARG A 273 14.71 -18.20 5.35
CA ARG A 273 14.70 -18.49 3.91
C ARG A 273 13.52 -19.37 3.53
N GLU A 274 13.25 -20.42 4.30
CA GLU A 274 12.06 -21.27 4.11
C GLU A 274 10.76 -20.46 4.23
N GLN A 275 10.68 -19.55 5.21
CA GLN A 275 9.54 -18.64 5.36
C GLN A 275 9.37 -17.71 4.15
N TYR A 276 10.47 -17.14 3.66
CA TYR A 276 10.45 -16.31 2.45
C TYR A 276 9.99 -17.10 1.23
N GLU A 277 10.51 -18.31 1.01
CA GLU A 277 10.14 -19.17 -0.12
C GLU A 277 8.63 -19.45 -0.12
N GLU A 278 8.06 -19.76 1.06
CA GLU A 278 6.63 -19.98 1.21
C GLU A 278 5.81 -18.71 0.91
N PHE A 279 6.23 -17.55 1.42
CA PHE A 279 5.51 -16.30 1.17
C PHE A 279 5.66 -15.83 -0.29
N ASN A 280 6.79 -16.11 -0.93
CA ASN A 280 6.99 -15.87 -2.35
C ASN A 280 6.07 -16.74 -3.22
N ARG A 281 5.89 -18.02 -2.84
CA ARG A 281 4.91 -18.92 -3.45
C ARG A 281 3.49 -18.38 -3.29
N LEU A 282 3.09 -17.99 -2.07
CA LEU A 282 1.75 -17.45 -1.80
C LEU A 282 1.45 -16.15 -2.56
N TYR A 283 2.43 -15.23 -2.66
CA TYR A 283 2.34 -14.04 -3.50
C TYR A 283 2.06 -14.42 -4.96
N SER A 284 2.80 -15.40 -5.48
CA SER A 284 2.67 -15.85 -6.87
C SER A 284 1.31 -16.50 -7.17
N GLU A 285 0.80 -17.31 -6.23
CA GLU A 285 -0.53 -17.93 -6.35
C GLU A 285 -1.68 -16.92 -6.31
N ASN A 286 -1.49 -15.81 -5.58
CA ASN A 286 -2.47 -14.74 -5.46
C ASN A 286 -2.17 -13.56 -6.41
N PHE A 287 -1.23 -13.72 -7.34
CA PHE A 287 -0.73 -12.62 -8.17
C PHE A 287 -1.85 -11.92 -8.96
N LEU A 288 -2.80 -12.68 -9.51
CA LEU A 288 -3.92 -12.11 -10.27
C LEU A 288 -4.95 -11.38 -9.39
N ASN A 289 -4.96 -11.63 -8.08
CA ASN A 289 -5.82 -10.94 -7.10
C ASN A 289 -5.26 -9.58 -6.69
N ILE A 290 -3.98 -9.30 -6.98
CA ILE A 290 -3.37 -8.00 -6.76
C ILE A 290 -3.98 -7.01 -7.74
N ASP A 291 -4.18 -5.77 -7.27
CA ASP A 291 -4.67 -4.67 -8.10
C ASP A 291 -3.83 -4.55 -9.38
N ILE A 292 -4.50 -4.41 -10.52
CA ILE A 292 -3.87 -4.33 -11.83
C ILE A 292 -2.85 -3.18 -11.88
N GLU A 293 -3.09 -2.06 -11.19
CA GLU A 293 -2.18 -0.91 -11.13
C GLU A 293 -0.79 -1.30 -10.61
N ARG A 294 -0.74 -2.19 -9.62
CA ARG A 294 0.50 -2.65 -8.97
C ARG A 294 1.23 -3.76 -9.75
N ARG A 295 0.58 -4.30 -10.79
CA ARG A 295 1.13 -5.39 -11.61
C ARG A 295 1.02 -5.13 -13.11
N ARG A 296 0.94 -3.85 -13.50
CA ARG A 296 0.93 -3.43 -14.92
C ARG A 296 2.18 -3.90 -15.62
N LEU A 297 3.34 -3.65 -14.99
CA LEU A 297 4.62 -4.16 -15.44
C LEU A 297 4.99 -5.40 -14.62
N LEU A 298 5.54 -6.39 -15.31
CA LEU A 298 5.96 -7.64 -14.73
C LEU A 298 7.36 -7.98 -15.21
N LEU A 299 8.27 -8.17 -14.26
CA LEU A 299 9.61 -8.70 -14.48
C LEU A 299 9.65 -10.16 -14.04
N LEU A 300 10.10 -11.01 -14.94
CA LEU A 300 10.31 -12.43 -14.66
C LEU A 300 11.78 -12.70 -14.45
N VAL A 301 12.14 -13.28 -13.32
CA VAL A 301 13.54 -13.58 -12.95
C VAL A 301 13.71 -15.05 -12.63
N LYS A 302 14.94 -15.55 -12.72
CA LYS A 302 15.23 -16.92 -12.25
C LYS A 302 15.27 -17.00 -10.72
N GLU A 303 15.81 -15.96 -10.12
CA GLU A 303 16.00 -15.80 -8.69
C GLU A 303 15.85 -14.32 -8.37
N ILE A 304 15.16 -14.00 -7.28
CA ILE A 304 14.98 -12.63 -6.82
C ILE A 304 16.22 -12.20 -6.03
N SER A 305 16.95 -11.21 -6.55
CA SER A 305 18.08 -10.58 -5.84
C SER A 305 17.70 -9.34 -5.04
N ASN A 306 16.57 -8.70 -5.37
CA ASN A 306 16.10 -7.48 -4.74
C ASN A 306 14.57 -7.40 -4.84
N LEU A 307 13.92 -7.02 -3.73
CA LEU A 307 12.53 -6.59 -3.69
C LEU A 307 12.53 -5.16 -3.18
N ASN A 308 12.65 -4.17 -4.06
CA ASN A 308 12.69 -2.78 -3.61
C ASN A 308 11.27 -2.29 -3.32
N SER A 309 11.04 -1.70 -2.14
CA SER A 309 9.76 -1.08 -1.76
C SER A 309 9.45 0.19 -2.54
N ASN A 310 10.44 0.76 -3.24
CA ASN A 310 10.28 2.01 -3.99
C ASN A 310 9.90 1.78 -5.47
N THR A 311 9.97 0.54 -5.94
CA THR A 311 9.60 0.17 -7.32
C THR A 311 8.15 -0.33 -7.34
N ASP A 312 7.21 0.50 -6.87
CA ASP A 312 5.75 0.19 -6.83
C ASP A 312 5.14 -0.12 -8.21
N GLN A 313 5.93 -0.01 -9.28
CA GLN A 313 5.49 -0.06 -10.67
C GLN A 313 5.75 -1.40 -11.34
N ILE A 314 6.80 -2.12 -10.91
CA ILE A 314 7.25 -3.37 -11.54
C ILE A 314 7.06 -4.51 -10.56
N ALA A 315 6.06 -5.34 -10.81
CA ALA A 315 5.91 -6.58 -10.08
C ALA A 315 6.98 -7.60 -10.51
N VAL A 316 7.43 -8.43 -9.58
CA VAL A 316 8.48 -9.42 -9.82
C VAL A 316 8.00 -10.81 -9.47
N LEU A 317 8.18 -11.76 -10.40
CA LEU A 317 7.92 -13.19 -10.18
C LEU A 317 9.14 -14.03 -10.55
N GLU A 318 9.35 -15.10 -9.80
CA GLU A 318 10.30 -16.13 -10.18
C GLU A 318 9.69 -17.09 -11.19
N MET A 319 10.50 -17.48 -12.18
CA MET A 319 10.09 -18.39 -13.26
C MET A 319 9.50 -19.72 -12.74
N GLN A 320 9.97 -20.20 -11.59
CA GLN A 320 9.51 -21.45 -10.98
C GLN A 320 8.12 -21.36 -10.32
N HIS A 321 7.63 -20.15 -10.03
CA HIS A 321 6.35 -19.91 -9.35
C HIS A 321 5.29 -19.28 -10.26
N ILE A 322 5.52 -19.20 -11.56
CA ILE A 322 4.54 -18.66 -12.50
C ILE A 322 3.28 -19.56 -12.51
N GLY A 323 2.15 -18.98 -12.10
CA GLY A 323 0.85 -19.66 -12.11
C GLY A 323 0.37 -20.00 -13.52
N SER A 324 -0.36 -21.11 -13.66
CA SER A 324 -0.90 -21.59 -14.95
C SER A 324 -1.88 -20.63 -15.61
N ASP A 325 -2.49 -19.74 -14.83
CA ASP A 325 -3.47 -18.77 -15.30
C ASP A 325 -2.82 -17.56 -15.97
N LEU A 326 -1.50 -17.39 -15.87
CA LEU A 326 -0.76 -16.35 -16.57
C LEU A 326 -0.39 -16.77 -17.99
N HIS A 327 -0.76 -15.93 -18.96
CA HIS A 327 -0.61 -16.22 -20.38
C HIS A 327 0.45 -15.31 -21.02
N PHE A 328 1.39 -15.93 -21.73
CA PHE A 328 2.45 -15.25 -22.47
C PHE A 328 2.44 -15.69 -23.96
N PRO A 329 3.01 -14.89 -24.88
CA PRO A 329 3.15 -15.30 -26.27
C PRO A 329 4.01 -16.56 -26.44
N THR A 330 3.91 -17.21 -27.60
CA THR A 330 4.76 -18.35 -27.93
C THR A 330 6.24 -17.97 -27.79
N THR A 331 7.06 -18.86 -27.22
CA THR A 331 8.48 -18.64 -26.86
C THR A 331 8.75 -17.78 -25.62
N HIS A 332 7.69 -17.29 -24.96
CA HIS A 332 7.73 -16.64 -23.66
C HIS A 332 7.12 -17.55 -22.57
N PRO A 333 7.40 -17.29 -21.27
CA PRO A 333 8.25 -16.23 -20.73
C PRO A 333 9.76 -16.46 -20.90
N VAL A 334 10.51 -15.35 -20.83
CA VAL A 334 11.98 -15.26 -20.88
C VAL A 334 12.44 -14.51 -19.63
N PRO A 335 13.46 -15.00 -18.91
CA PRO A 335 13.98 -14.36 -17.71
C PRO A 335 14.68 -13.03 -18.02
N ASN A 336 14.67 -12.12 -17.04
CA ASN A 336 15.21 -10.75 -17.08
C ASN A 336 14.66 -9.93 -18.26
N LYS A 337 13.39 -10.18 -18.58
CA LYS A 337 12.64 -9.46 -19.61
C LYS A 337 11.43 -8.82 -18.98
N LEU A 338 11.16 -7.57 -19.37
CA LEU A 338 10.01 -6.82 -18.90
C LEU A 338 8.78 -7.16 -19.75
N TYR A 339 7.65 -7.28 -19.09
CA TYR A 339 6.35 -7.54 -19.67
C TYR A 339 5.35 -6.49 -19.22
N ILE A 340 4.29 -6.33 -20.00
CA ILE A 340 3.17 -5.46 -19.68
C ILE A 340 1.86 -6.22 -19.81
N VAL A 341 0.93 -5.94 -18.90
CA VAL A 341 -0.41 -6.55 -18.91
C VAL A 341 -1.19 -6.13 -20.16
N HIS A 342 -1.96 -7.06 -20.73
CA HIS A 342 -2.82 -6.80 -21.86
C HIS A 342 -4.03 -5.94 -21.42
N PRO A 343 -4.38 -4.86 -22.15
CA PRO A 343 -5.43 -3.91 -21.75
C PRO A 343 -6.80 -4.56 -21.51
N CYS A 344 -7.13 -5.57 -22.30
CA CYS A 344 -8.43 -6.24 -22.28
C CYS A 344 -8.42 -7.59 -21.52
N ASN A 345 -7.26 -8.03 -21.01
CA ASN A 345 -7.15 -9.32 -20.34
C ASN A 345 -6.06 -9.27 -19.26
N SER A 346 -6.49 -9.15 -18.01
CA SER A 346 -5.61 -8.98 -16.85
C SER A 346 -4.74 -10.20 -16.55
N SER A 347 -4.95 -11.34 -17.20
CA SER A 347 -4.13 -12.56 -17.05
C SER A 347 -3.08 -12.73 -18.15
N ARG A 348 -3.13 -11.89 -19.19
CA ARG A 348 -2.24 -11.99 -20.35
C ARG A 348 -1.18 -10.89 -20.29
N TYR A 349 0.07 -11.27 -20.49
CA TYR A 349 1.21 -10.37 -20.49
C TYR A 349 1.94 -10.42 -21.83
N VAL A 350 2.36 -9.28 -22.35
CA VAL A 350 3.10 -9.16 -23.62
C VAL A 350 4.48 -8.54 -23.39
N PRO A 351 5.51 -8.89 -24.18
CA PRO A 351 6.84 -8.32 -24.05
C PRO A 351 6.83 -6.80 -24.16
N PHE A 352 7.50 -6.12 -23.23
CA PHE A 352 7.54 -4.65 -23.18
C PHE A 352 8.34 -4.03 -24.33
N ASP A 353 9.16 -4.78 -25.08
CA ASP A 353 9.96 -4.22 -26.16
C ASP A 353 9.08 -3.47 -27.17
N ASP A 354 8.28 -4.14 -28.00
CA ASP A 354 7.45 -3.54 -29.05
C ASP A 354 5.94 -3.66 -28.74
N TYR A 355 5.56 -3.68 -27.46
CA TYR A 355 4.18 -3.98 -27.03
C TYR A 355 3.14 -3.08 -27.70
N GLU A 356 3.40 -1.79 -27.84
CA GLU A 356 2.45 -0.85 -28.45
C GLU A 356 2.13 -1.27 -29.89
N LEU A 357 3.16 -1.67 -30.63
CA LEU A 357 3.00 -2.06 -32.02
C LEU A 357 2.36 -3.45 -32.13
N ASP A 358 2.74 -4.38 -31.27
CA ASP A 358 2.23 -5.75 -31.31
C ASP A 358 0.75 -5.81 -30.89
N LEU A 359 0.36 -5.04 -29.86
CA LEU A 359 -1.03 -4.86 -29.47
C LEU A 359 -1.85 -4.15 -30.56
N LEU A 360 -1.27 -3.14 -31.23
CA LEU A 360 -1.93 -2.46 -32.34
C LEU A 360 -2.20 -3.42 -33.51
N LYS A 361 -1.23 -4.28 -33.86
CA LYS A 361 -1.41 -5.32 -34.88
C LYS A 361 -2.49 -6.32 -34.49
N GLU A 362 -2.50 -6.78 -33.24
CA GLU A 362 -3.52 -7.70 -32.72
C GLU A 362 -4.92 -7.07 -32.80
N LYS A 363 -5.07 -5.83 -32.32
CA LYS A 363 -6.30 -5.04 -32.42
C LYS A 363 -6.77 -4.88 -33.87
N GLN A 364 -5.85 -4.56 -34.80
CA GLN A 364 -6.17 -4.44 -36.22
C GLN A 364 -6.69 -5.75 -36.82
N GLN A 365 -6.02 -6.86 -36.53
CA GLN A 365 -6.39 -8.18 -37.05
C GLN A 365 -7.77 -8.60 -36.57
N GLU A 366 -8.06 -8.37 -35.29
CA GLU A 366 -9.35 -8.63 -34.69
C GLU A 366 -10.46 -7.77 -35.33
N PHE A 367 -10.25 -6.46 -35.43
CA PHE A 367 -11.20 -5.56 -36.10
C PHE A 367 -11.51 -6.01 -37.53
N CYS A 368 -10.48 -6.34 -38.32
CA CYS A 368 -10.63 -6.79 -39.68
C CYS A 368 -11.47 -8.08 -39.78
N ARG A 369 -11.33 -9.01 -38.83
CA ARG A 369 -12.11 -10.25 -38.80
C ARG A 369 -13.57 -9.97 -38.39
N ILE A 370 -13.80 -9.08 -37.42
CA ILE A 370 -15.15 -8.64 -37.04
C ILE A 370 -15.86 -7.99 -38.22
N ALA A 371 -15.20 -7.06 -38.91
CA ALA A 371 -15.75 -6.40 -40.10
C ALA A 371 -16.13 -7.42 -41.19
N GLN A 372 -15.30 -8.45 -41.42
CA GLN A 372 -15.62 -9.54 -42.35
C GLN A 372 -16.86 -10.34 -41.92
N CYS A 373 -16.97 -10.72 -40.64
CA CYS A 373 -18.13 -11.42 -40.08
C CYS A 373 -19.41 -10.58 -40.17
N LEU A 374 -19.27 -9.26 -40.11
CA LEU A 374 -20.35 -8.29 -40.33
C LEU A 374 -20.69 -8.03 -41.81
N GLY A 375 -20.04 -8.77 -42.72
CA GLY A 375 -20.32 -8.72 -44.15
C GLY A 375 -19.63 -7.58 -44.89
N ALA A 376 -18.39 -7.23 -44.50
CA ALA A 376 -17.57 -6.28 -45.25
C ALA A 376 -17.37 -6.76 -46.69
N THR A 377 -17.42 -5.84 -47.65
CA THR A 377 -17.09 -6.02 -49.08
C THR A 377 -15.75 -5.38 -49.42
N GLU A 378 -15.34 -4.38 -48.65
CA GLU A 378 -14.09 -3.66 -48.82
C GLU A 378 -13.53 -3.27 -47.45
N LEU A 379 -12.23 -3.49 -47.26
CA LEU A 379 -11.43 -2.90 -46.19
C LEU A 379 -10.28 -2.15 -46.84
N SER A 380 -10.10 -0.87 -46.53
CA SER A 380 -8.93 -0.09 -46.93
C SER A 380 -8.31 0.59 -45.73
N ILE A 381 -6.98 0.67 -45.72
CA ILE A 381 -6.21 1.27 -44.63
C ILE A 381 -5.50 2.49 -45.16
N GLU A 382 -5.73 3.63 -44.54
CA GLU A 382 -5.13 4.91 -44.89
C GLU A 382 -4.26 5.42 -43.74
N SER A 383 -2.98 5.66 -44.01
CA SER A 383 -2.08 6.27 -43.01
C SER A 383 -2.21 7.78 -43.07
N GLU A 384 -2.42 8.41 -41.90
CA GLU A 384 -2.55 9.86 -41.78
C GLU A 384 -1.22 10.60 -42.06
N ASP A 385 -0.10 9.92 -41.82
CA ASP A 385 1.18 10.59 -41.72
C ASP A 385 2.06 10.34 -42.96
N GLY A 386 2.02 11.23 -43.93
CA GLY A 386 2.79 11.12 -45.18
C GLY A 386 4.33 11.24 -45.02
N ARG A 387 4.87 11.43 -43.80
CA ARG A 387 6.29 11.79 -43.58
C ARG A 387 7.06 11.02 -42.50
N SER A 388 6.47 10.07 -41.77
CA SER A 388 7.20 9.30 -40.72
C SER A 388 7.97 8.06 -41.24
N ARG A 389 9.23 7.88 -40.83
CA ARG A 389 10.22 6.95 -41.44
C ARG A 389 10.10 5.46 -41.08
N SER A 390 8.99 4.98 -40.52
CA SER A 390 8.77 3.55 -40.24
C SER A 390 8.33 2.77 -41.50
N SER A 391 9.29 2.50 -42.38
CA SER A 391 9.08 1.91 -43.71
C SER A 391 8.64 0.43 -43.75
N ALA A 392 8.68 -0.29 -42.62
CA ALA A 392 8.33 -1.72 -42.56
C ALA A 392 6.82 -1.95 -42.47
N LEU A 393 6.13 -1.26 -41.55
CA LEU A 393 4.67 -1.30 -41.42
C LEU A 393 3.95 -0.70 -42.63
N ARG A 394 4.46 0.40 -43.21
CA ARG A 394 3.88 0.99 -44.43
C ARG A 394 3.79 0.01 -45.61
N LYS A 395 4.74 -0.93 -45.72
CA LYS A 395 4.75 -1.94 -46.80
C LYS A 395 3.73 -3.06 -46.57
N GLU A 396 3.30 -3.28 -45.33
CA GLU A 396 2.27 -4.25 -44.97
C GLU A 396 0.88 -3.63 -44.75
N LEU A 397 0.78 -2.30 -44.61
CA LEU A 397 -0.46 -1.62 -44.20
C LEU A 397 -1.30 -1.06 -45.35
N ILE A 398 -0.76 -0.69 -46.52
CA ILE A 398 -1.63 -0.25 -47.64
C ILE A 398 -2.19 -1.49 -48.35
N LEU A 399 -3.28 -2.02 -47.81
CA LEU A 399 -4.03 -3.14 -48.37
C LEU A 399 -5.49 -2.75 -48.49
N THR A 400 -5.92 -2.43 -49.71
CA THR A 400 -7.33 -2.56 -50.05
C THR A 400 -7.62 -4.05 -50.25
N ARG A 401 -8.45 -4.63 -49.40
CA ARG A 401 -8.94 -6.00 -49.54
C ARG A 401 -10.39 -5.97 -49.94
N HIS A 402 -10.72 -6.69 -50.99
CA HIS A 402 -12.10 -6.92 -51.40
C HIS A 402 -12.55 -8.30 -50.93
N PHE A 403 -13.77 -8.35 -50.41
CA PHE A 403 -14.41 -9.56 -49.93
C PHE A 403 -15.74 -9.76 -50.65
N ASN A 404 -16.16 -11.03 -50.73
CA ASN A 404 -17.48 -11.38 -51.22
C ASN A 404 -18.23 -12.10 -50.08
N PRO A 405 -18.97 -11.37 -49.23
CA PRO A 405 -19.61 -11.95 -48.07
C PRO A 405 -20.67 -12.97 -48.48
N THR A 406 -20.55 -14.21 -48.00
CA THR A 406 -21.44 -15.33 -48.33
C THR A 406 -22.39 -15.71 -47.20
N GLN A 407 -22.25 -15.09 -46.03
CA GLN A 407 -23.03 -15.37 -44.83
C GLN A 407 -23.71 -14.09 -44.34
N THR A 408 -24.86 -14.27 -43.67
CA THR A 408 -25.55 -13.16 -42.98
C THR A 408 -24.64 -12.56 -41.91
N PRO A 409 -24.60 -11.22 -41.76
CA PRO A 409 -23.78 -10.56 -40.74
C PRO A 409 -24.02 -11.12 -39.35
N PHE A 410 -22.94 -11.39 -38.62
CA PHE A 410 -23.00 -11.86 -37.23
C PHE A 410 -21.79 -11.36 -36.43
N VAL A 411 -21.94 -11.33 -35.11
CA VAL A 411 -20.83 -11.13 -34.17
C VAL A 411 -20.37 -12.52 -33.72
N PRO A 412 -19.10 -12.91 -33.93
CA PRO A 412 -18.62 -14.21 -33.48
C PRO A 412 -18.47 -14.24 -31.95
N ASP A 413 -18.56 -15.43 -31.38
CA ASP A 413 -18.22 -15.69 -29.98
C ASP A 413 -16.67 -15.81 -29.86
N ASP A 414 -16.07 -15.28 -28.78
CA ASP A 414 -14.62 -15.31 -28.43
C ASP A 414 -13.70 -14.22 -29.02
N TRP A 415 -13.84 -12.96 -28.57
CA TRP A 415 -13.00 -11.83 -28.99
C TRP A 415 -12.43 -11.01 -27.83
N LEU A 416 -11.14 -10.68 -27.91
CA LEU A 416 -10.39 -10.10 -26.80
C LEU A 416 -10.60 -8.59 -26.69
N TRP A 417 -10.61 -7.89 -27.83
CA TRP A 417 -10.74 -6.44 -27.91
C TRP A 417 -12.20 -5.99 -28.10
N PHE A 418 -13.03 -6.78 -28.79
CA PHE A 418 -14.42 -6.41 -29.10
C PHE A 418 -15.21 -5.95 -27.87
N ASP A 419 -15.15 -6.72 -26.78
CA ASP A 419 -15.89 -6.44 -25.55
C ASP A 419 -15.39 -5.17 -24.83
N CYS A 420 -14.17 -4.72 -25.14
CA CYS A 420 -13.56 -3.52 -24.58
C CYS A 420 -13.68 -2.28 -25.48
N MET A 421 -14.13 -2.45 -26.73
CA MET A 421 -14.13 -1.40 -27.74
C MET A 421 -15.56 -0.92 -28.05
N SER A 422 -15.98 0.17 -27.41
CA SER A 422 -17.31 0.75 -27.59
C SER A 422 -17.62 1.10 -29.05
N SER A 423 -16.63 1.56 -29.82
CA SER A 423 -16.78 1.84 -31.27
C SER A 423 -17.16 0.58 -32.06
N TRP A 424 -16.59 -0.58 -31.69
CA TRP A 424 -16.85 -1.84 -32.38
C TRP A 424 -18.21 -2.42 -32.01
N ILE A 425 -18.58 -2.35 -30.73
CA ILE A 425 -19.91 -2.76 -30.24
C ILE A 425 -20.99 -1.92 -30.95
N TRP A 426 -20.78 -0.60 -31.06
CA TRP A 426 -21.69 0.29 -31.77
C TRP A 426 -21.78 -0.07 -33.26
N MET A 427 -20.64 -0.24 -33.93
CA MET A 427 -20.58 -0.62 -35.35
C MET A 427 -21.36 -1.92 -35.60
N ALA A 428 -21.10 -2.96 -34.80
CA ALA A 428 -21.78 -4.24 -34.91
C ALA A 428 -23.30 -4.10 -34.70
N THR A 429 -23.73 -3.33 -33.69
CA THR A 429 -25.14 -3.10 -33.39
C THR A 429 -25.87 -2.41 -34.55
N GLN A 430 -25.33 -1.29 -35.04
CA GLN A 430 -25.90 -0.55 -36.16
C GLN A 430 -25.92 -1.37 -37.45
N ARG A 431 -24.88 -2.18 -37.64
CA ARG A 431 -24.77 -3.06 -38.80
C ARG A 431 -25.80 -4.17 -38.78
N LEU A 432 -26.01 -4.83 -37.64
CA LEU A 432 -27.02 -5.90 -37.50
C LEU A 432 -28.46 -5.39 -37.64
N GLN A 433 -28.72 -4.13 -37.28
CA GLN A 433 -30.01 -3.46 -37.51
C GLN A 433 -30.24 -3.05 -38.98
N GLY A 434 -29.23 -3.19 -39.85
CA GLY A 434 -29.31 -2.91 -41.28
C GLY A 434 -29.15 -1.46 -41.68
N VAL A 435 -28.71 -0.60 -40.76
CA VAL A 435 -28.57 0.84 -40.96
C VAL A 435 -27.19 1.18 -41.52
N LEU A 436 -26.14 0.49 -41.05
CA LEU A 436 -24.75 0.82 -41.36
C LEU A 436 -24.25 0.13 -42.65
N ILE A 437 -23.76 0.94 -43.59
CA ILE A 437 -23.16 0.48 -44.86
C ILE A 437 -21.68 0.86 -45.01
N GLU A 438 -21.20 1.82 -44.21
CA GLU A 438 -19.80 2.23 -44.16
C GLU A 438 -19.41 2.56 -42.71
N HIS A 439 -18.16 2.31 -42.34
CA HIS A 439 -17.58 2.66 -41.03
C HIS A 439 -16.12 3.06 -41.21
N VAL A 440 -15.63 3.96 -40.37
CA VAL A 440 -14.21 4.31 -40.30
C VAL A 440 -13.76 4.10 -38.87
N GLU A 441 -12.74 3.26 -38.69
CA GLU A 441 -12.12 3.00 -37.40
C GLU A 441 -10.72 3.59 -37.35
N GLU A 442 -10.47 4.49 -36.40
CA GLU A 442 -9.16 5.06 -36.17
C GLU A 442 -8.32 4.12 -35.28
N MET A 443 -7.06 3.91 -35.67
CA MET A 443 -6.12 3.04 -34.98
C MET A 443 -4.83 3.81 -34.73
N SER A 444 -4.35 3.79 -33.49
CA SER A 444 -3.07 4.41 -33.14
C SER A 444 -2.34 3.60 -32.08
N SER A 445 -1.00 3.55 -32.16
CA SER A 445 -0.17 2.97 -31.10
C SER A 445 -0.23 3.79 -29.82
N GLN A 446 -0.43 5.12 -29.92
CA GLN A 446 -0.73 5.98 -28.77
C GLN A 446 -2.10 5.69 -28.16
N TYR A 447 -3.07 5.13 -28.91
CA TYR A 447 -4.42 4.82 -28.39
C TYR A 447 -4.46 3.62 -27.42
N ILE A 448 -3.34 2.94 -27.16
CA ILE A 448 -3.22 1.96 -26.05
C ILE A 448 -3.19 2.68 -24.67
N ASN A 449 -3.81 3.86 -24.62
CA ASN A 449 -3.91 4.84 -23.55
C ASN A 449 -4.37 4.27 -22.20
N TYR A 450 -5.24 3.25 -22.16
CA TYR A 450 -5.66 2.69 -20.86
C TYR A 450 -4.47 2.09 -20.09
N VAL A 451 -3.54 1.47 -20.83
CA VAL A 451 -2.36 0.86 -20.25
C VAL A 451 -1.24 1.89 -20.10
N THR A 452 -0.98 2.68 -21.15
CA THR A 452 0.19 3.57 -21.24
C THR A 452 0.01 4.92 -20.54
N ALA A 453 -1.19 5.48 -20.43
CA ALA A 453 -1.38 6.79 -19.79
C ALA A 453 -1.10 6.78 -18.29
N SER A 454 -1.21 5.61 -17.65
CA SER A 454 -0.87 5.41 -16.23
C SER A 454 0.56 4.90 -16.02
N LEU A 455 1.30 4.56 -17.08
CA LEU A 455 2.69 4.13 -16.91
C LEU A 455 3.57 5.33 -16.57
N PRO A 456 4.55 5.14 -15.69
CA PRO A 456 5.54 6.18 -15.44
C PRO A 456 6.48 6.36 -16.62
N LYS A 457 7.27 7.42 -16.58
CA LYS A 457 8.15 7.77 -17.69
C LYS A 457 9.16 6.65 -17.95
N PRO A 458 9.57 6.42 -19.22
CA PRO A 458 10.51 5.35 -19.56
C PRO A 458 11.82 5.38 -18.76
N GLU A 459 12.31 6.58 -18.38
CA GLU A 459 13.52 6.71 -17.57
C GLU A 459 13.35 6.13 -16.17
N VAL A 460 12.17 6.26 -15.57
CA VAL A 460 11.85 5.71 -14.24
C VAL A 460 11.77 4.19 -14.32
N ILE A 461 11.03 3.67 -15.31
CA ILE A 461 10.90 2.23 -15.54
C ILE A 461 12.27 1.58 -15.77
N ARG A 462 13.16 2.27 -16.49
CA ARG A 462 14.53 1.82 -16.77
C ARG A 462 15.36 1.71 -15.48
N GLU A 463 15.35 2.73 -14.63
CA GLU A 463 16.09 2.71 -13.35
C GLU A 463 15.57 1.61 -12.42
N ASP A 464 14.24 1.48 -12.28
CA ASP A 464 13.62 0.43 -11.47
C ASP A 464 14.01 -0.96 -11.99
N PHE A 465 13.96 -1.17 -13.31
CA PHE A 465 14.38 -2.42 -13.94
C PHE A 465 15.84 -2.75 -13.62
N MET A 466 16.76 -1.78 -13.74
CA MET A 466 18.18 -1.98 -13.46
C MET A 466 18.46 -2.38 -12.01
N GLN A 467 17.77 -1.74 -11.06
CA GLN A 467 17.87 -2.08 -9.64
C GLN A 467 17.39 -3.50 -9.36
N LEU A 468 16.27 -3.90 -9.96
CA LEU A 468 15.69 -5.24 -9.75
C LEU A 468 16.57 -6.36 -10.31
N ILE A 469 17.27 -6.13 -11.43
CA ILE A 469 18.21 -7.12 -12.00
C ILE A 469 19.63 -7.04 -11.43
N GLY A 470 19.91 -6.10 -10.51
CA GLY A 470 21.21 -5.95 -9.85
C GLY A 470 22.35 -5.52 -10.78
N VAL A 471 22.07 -4.69 -11.79
CA VAL A 471 23.09 -4.19 -12.72
C VAL A 471 23.59 -2.81 -12.29
N GLU A 472 24.85 -2.73 -11.86
CA GLU A 472 25.58 -1.48 -11.63
C GLU A 472 26.22 -0.98 -12.94
N GLY A 473 25.76 0.14 -13.49
CA GLY A 473 26.32 0.75 -14.71
C GLY A 473 25.32 0.85 -15.85
N ASN A 474 25.75 0.75 -17.10
CA ASN A 474 24.85 0.90 -18.26
C ASN A 474 24.34 -0.47 -18.74
N LEU A 475 23.07 -0.50 -19.17
CA LEU A 475 22.51 -1.65 -19.88
C LEU A 475 23.21 -1.84 -21.23
N SER A 476 23.11 -3.05 -21.79
CA SER A 476 23.52 -3.30 -23.17
C SER A 476 22.75 -2.39 -24.14
N ARG A 477 23.35 -2.06 -25.28
CA ARG A 477 22.69 -1.22 -26.29
C ARG A 477 21.37 -1.82 -26.76
N GLU A 478 21.27 -3.14 -26.80
CA GLU A 478 20.05 -3.86 -27.17
C GLU A 478 18.95 -3.69 -26.12
N MET A 479 19.30 -3.69 -24.83
CA MET A 479 18.35 -3.47 -23.72
C MET A 479 17.97 -1.99 -23.59
N GLU A 480 18.88 -1.05 -23.83
CA GLU A 480 18.58 0.38 -23.79
C GLU A 480 17.47 0.76 -24.79
N LYS A 481 17.47 0.13 -25.97
CA LYS A 481 16.42 0.34 -26.99
C LYS A 481 15.01 -0.02 -26.54
N VAL A 482 14.87 -0.83 -25.49
CA VAL A 482 13.57 -1.23 -24.92
C VAL A 482 12.87 -0.03 -24.27
N PHE A 483 13.65 0.91 -23.73
CA PHE A 483 13.16 2.09 -23.03
C PHE A 483 13.17 3.36 -23.90
N GLU A 484 13.58 3.26 -25.18
CA GLU A 484 13.53 4.36 -26.12
C GLU A 484 12.08 4.68 -26.52
N GLU A 485 11.71 5.96 -26.52
CA GLU A 485 10.39 6.40 -27.00
C GLU A 485 10.18 6.01 -28.46
N LYS A 486 9.05 5.34 -28.72
CA LYS A 486 8.73 4.82 -30.05
C LYS A 486 7.88 5.79 -30.83
N ALA A 487 8.13 5.85 -32.13
CA ALA A 487 7.35 6.70 -33.02
C ALA A 487 5.89 6.21 -33.07
N ASN A 488 4.94 7.11 -32.85
CA ASN A 488 3.52 6.80 -32.99
C ASN A 488 3.20 6.34 -34.42
N VAL A 489 2.41 5.28 -34.53
CA VAL A 489 1.80 4.80 -35.75
C VAL A 489 0.31 5.09 -35.67
N SER A 490 -0.21 5.96 -36.55
CA SER A 490 -1.64 6.26 -36.68
C SER A 490 -2.14 5.99 -38.10
N TYR A 491 -3.31 5.37 -38.23
CA TYR A 491 -4.00 5.10 -39.48
C TYR A 491 -5.49 4.85 -39.26
N SER A 492 -6.27 4.98 -40.34
CA SER A 492 -7.71 4.73 -40.35
C SER A 492 -8.05 3.52 -41.21
N ILE A 493 -8.95 2.67 -40.72
CA ILE A 493 -9.49 1.52 -41.45
C ILE A 493 -10.89 1.89 -41.93
N HIS A 494 -11.05 2.02 -43.23
CA HIS A 494 -12.34 2.24 -43.88
C HIS A 494 -12.95 0.90 -44.24
N VAL A 495 -14.21 0.71 -43.86
CA VAL A 495 -14.98 -0.49 -44.10
C VAL A 495 -16.20 -0.15 -44.93
N LYS A 496 -16.46 -0.93 -45.97
CA LYS A 496 -17.75 -0.94 -46.66
C LYS A 496 -18.43 -2.28 -46.47
N PHE A 497 -19.73 -2.27 -46.26
CA PHE A 497 -20.54 -3.46 -46.03
C PHE A 497 -21.46 -3.75 -47.22
N ALA A 498 -21.76 -5.03 -47.44
CA ALA A 498 -22.83 -5.42 -48.36
C ALA A 498 -24.20 -4.98 -47.81
N PRO A 499 -25.14 -4.50 -48.65
CA PRO A 499 -26.52 -4.29 -48.23
C PRO A 499 -27.10 -5.59 -47.62
N ILE A 500 -27.87 -5.49 -46.53
CA ILE A 500 -28.52 -6.69 -45.94
C ILE A 500 -29.50 -7.37 -46.91
N SER A 501 -30.01 -6.61 -47.89
CA SER A 501 -30.87 -7.11 -48.96
C SER A 501 -30.15 -8.02 -49.98
N VAL A 502 -28.83 -8.18 -49.90
CA VAL A 502 -28.09 -9.15 -50.73
C VAL A 502 -28.47 -10.56 -50.29
N GLN A 503 -29.14 -11.30 -51.18
CA GLN A 503 -29.44 -12.72 -50.97
C GLN A 503 -28.13 -13.52 -50.92
N TYR A 504 -27.67 -13.83 -49.71
CA TYR A 504 -26.57 -14.75 -49.49
C TYR A 504 -26.92 -16.09 -50.15
N THR A 505 -26.12 -16.51 -51.13
CA THR A 505 -26.39 -17.73 -51.91
C THR A 505 -26.19 -18.96 -51.02
N ALA A 506 -27.30 -19.52 -50.57
CA ALA A 506 -27.34 -20.76 -49.81
C ALA A 506 -26.87 -21.93 -50.68
N ASN A 507 -25.67 -22.46 -50.42
CA ASN A 507 -25.42 -23.88 -50.71
C ASN A 507 -26.10 -24.69 -49.61
N ALA A 508 -27.30 -25.16 -49.94
CA ALA A 508 -28.02 -26.15 -49.16
C ALA A 508 -27.22 -27.46 -49.09
N ASN A 509 -26.64 -27.75 -47.93
CA ASN A 509 -26.82 -29.02 -47.23
C ASN A 509 -26.06 -29.00 -45.90
N GLU A 510 -26.61 -28.26 -44.96
CA GLU A 510 -26.91 -28.78 -43.63
C GLU A 510 -28.12 -27.98 -43.16
N VAL A 511 -29.29 -28.62 -43.12
CA VAL A 511 -30.43 -28.10 -42.39
C VAL A 511 -30.05 -28.22 -40.92
N ILE A 512 -29.25 -27.27 -40.43
CA ILE A 512 -29.36 -26.84 -39.06
C ILE A 512 -30.61 -25.97 -39.10
N SER A 513 -31.73 -26.57 -38.73
CA SER A 513 -32.86 -25.82 -38.22
C SER A 513 -32.27 -24.73 -37.33
N LEU A 514 -32.64 -23.47 -37.59
CA LEU A 514 -32.66 -22.45 -36.54
C LEU A 514 -33.04 -23.17 -35.23
N PRO A 515 -32.47 -22.82 -34.07
CA PRO A 515 -33.32 -22.90 -32.90
C PRO A 515 -34.51 -21.95 -33.19
N GLN A 516 -35.54 -22.48 -33.86
CA GLN A 516 -36.89 -22.47 -33.31
C GLN A 516 -36.67 -22.66 -31.83
N GLN A 517 -37.06 -21.65 -31.05
CA GLN A 517 -37.25 -21.73 -29.60
C GLN A 517 -36.94 -23.13 -29.08
N ARG A 518 -35.66 -23.38 -28.74
CA ARG A 518 -35.35 -24.54 -27.93
C ARG A 518 -35.78 -24.12 -26.55
N ASP A 519 -37.05 -24.41 -26.34
CA ASP A 519 -37.80 -24.45 -25.12
C ASP A 519 -37.52 -23.33 -24.11
N SER A 520 -38.62 -22.71 -23.71
CA SER A 520 -38.88 -22.24 -22.35
C SER A 520 -38.62 -23.29 -21.23
N SER A 521 -37.85 -24.36 -21.49
CA SER A 521 -37.32 -25.28 -20.50
C SER A 521 -35.81 -25.03 -20.35
N LYS A 522 -35.50 -24.26 -19.32
CA LYS A 522 -34.17 -24.12 -18.71
C LYS A 522 -33.48 -25.49 -18.60
N THR A 523 -32.19 -25.54 -18.92
CA THR A 523 -31.37 -26.75 -18.71
C THR A 523 -31.33 -27.12 -17.22
N THR A 524 -31.01 -28.37 -16.89
CA THR A 524 -30.90 -28.81 -15.48
C THR A 524 -29.90 -27.95 -14.68
N ALA A 525 -28.79 -27.56 -15.32
CA ALA A 525 -27.79 -26.67 -14.74
C ALA A 525 -28.31 -25.23 -14.54
N GLU A 526 -29.02 -24.66 -15.52
CA GLU A 526 -29.65 -23.34 -15.37
C GLU A 526 -30.77 -23.36 -14.32
N GLN A 527 -31.48 -24.47 -14.15
CA GLN A 527 -32.52 -24.66 -13.15
C GLN A 527 -31.92 -24.76 -11.73
N GLU A 528 -30.78 -25.44 -11.57
CA GLU A 528 -30.02 -25.48 -10.31
C GLU A 528 -29.48 -24.10 -9.96
N TYR A 529 -28.87 -23.40 -10.91
CA TYR A 529 -28.40 -22.03 -10.73
C TYR A 529 -29.53 -21.09 -10.29
N LEU A 530 -30.67 -21.14 -10.98
CA LEU A 530 -31.83 -20.30 -10.66
C LEU A 530 -32.53 -20.69 -9.34
N THR A 531 -32.44 -21.96 -8.92
CA THR A 531 -32.95 -22.38 -7.62
C THR A 531 -32.11 -21.78 -6.50
N ALA A 532 -30.78 -21.90 -6.60
CA ALA A 532 -29.86 -21.27 -5.65
C ALA A 532 -30.00 -19.73 -5.64
N TYR A 533 -30.12 -19.11 -6.82
CA TYR A 533 -30.33 -17.66 -6.94
C TYR A 533 -31.64 -17.21 -6.27
N LYS A 534 -32.72 -17.98 -6.37
CA LYS A 534 -34.00 -17.71 -5.70
C LYS A 534 -33.95 -17.94 -4.19
N GLU A 535 -33.21 -18.93 -3.71
CA GLU A 535 -33.00 -19.16 -2.27
C GLU A 535 -32.20 -18.03 -1.63
N CYS A 536 -31.19 -17.51 -2.35
CA CYS A 536 -30.46 -16.31 -1.97
C CYS A 536 -31.38 -15.07 -1.97
N LEU A 537 -32.26 -14.89 -2.96
CA LEU A 537 -33.23 -13.77 -2.97
C LEU A 537 -34.28 -13.86 -1.85
N ALA A 538 -34.66 -15.07 -1.43
CA ALA A 538 -35.63 -15.29 -0.35
C ALA A 538 -35.02 -15.04 1.04
N SER A 539 -33.69 -15.03 1.13
CA SER A 539 -32.92 -14.72 2.32
C SER A 539 -32.55 -13.23 2.25
N ASN A 540 -32.83 -12.44 3.29
CA ASN A 540 -32.47 -11.01 3.36
C ASN A 540 -33.23 -10.02 2.46
N GLY A 541 -34.52 -10.25 2.18
CA GLY A 541 -35.40 -9.18 1.67
C GLY A 541 -35.08 -8.66 0.26
N GLY A 542 -34.33 -9.44 -0.54
CA GLY A 542 -34.00 -9.08 -1.93
C GLY A 542 -32.58 -8.53 -2.13
N GLU A 543 -31.77 -8.41 -1.07
CA GLU A 543 -30.36 -8.01 -1.16
C GLU A 543 -29.42 -9.21 -1.00
N PHE A 544 -28.39 -9.29 -1.84
CA PHE A 544 -27.37 -10.35 -1.78
C PHE A 544 -26.20 -9.92 -0.90
N SER A 545 -25.78 -10.76 0.04
CA SER A 545 -24.51 -10.60 0.75
C SER A 545 -23.31 -10.98 -0.13
N ASP A 546 -22.12 -10.48 0.21
CA ASP A 546 -20.87 -10.82 -0.48
C ASP A 546 -20.60 -12.32 -0.52
N SER A 547 -20.99 -13.04 0.53
CA SER A 547 -20.85 -14.50 0.62
C SER A 547 -21.77 -15.23 -0.36
N GLU A 548 -22.99 -14.73 -0.58
CA GLU A 548 -23.97 -15.27 -1.52
C GLU A 548 -23.58 -14.98 -2.97
N ARG A 549 -23.05 -13.78 -3.26
CA ARG A 549 -22.48 -13.46 -4.57
C ARG A 549 -21.31 -14.35 -4.93
N ARG A 550 -20.39 -14.61 -3.98
CA ARG A 550 -19.27 -15.54 -4.19
C ARG A 550 -19.74 -16.98 -4.41
N LEU A 551 -20.77 -17.42 -3.68
CA LEU A 551 -21.38 -18.75 -3.86
C LEU A 551 -22.00 -18.90 -5.25
N LEU A 552 -22.81 -17.92 -5.69
CA LEU A 552 -23.46 -17.91 -7.00
C LEU A 552 -22.43 -17.87 -8.12
N GLU A 553 -21.38 -17.06 -8.00
CA GLU A 553 -20.31 -17.00 -9.01
C GLU A 553 -19.52 -18.31 -9.10
N ARG A 554 -19.30 -18.99 -7.96
CA ARG A 554 -18.67 -20.32 -7.94
C ARG A 554 -19.58 -21.36 -8.60
N MET A 555 -20.89 -21.32 -8.31
CA MET A 555 -21.88 -22.21 -8.93
C MET A 555 -21.95 -21.98 -10.45
N ARG A 556 -22.01 -20.72 -10.89
CA ARG A 556 -21.99 -20.33 -12.30
C ARG A 556 -20.79 -20.95 -13.04
N LYS A 557 -19.58 -20.76 -12.50
CA LYS A 557 -18.34 -21.33 -13.06
C LYS A 557 -18.40 -22.86 -13.10
N SER A 558 -18.85 -23.50 -12.02
CA SER A 558 -18.92 -24.97 -11.92
C SER A 558 -19.94 -25.61 -12.86
N LEU A 559 -21.03 -24.89 -13.16
CA LEU A 559 -22.11 -25.31 -14.04
C LEU A 559 -21.88 -24.91 -15.50
N GLY A 560 -20.76 -24.24 -15.81
CA GLY A 560 -20.38 -23.82 -17.16
C GLY A 560 -21.32 -22.77 -17.77
N ILE A 561 -22.00 -21.98 -16.94
CA ILE A 561 -22.92 -20.92 -17.38
C ILE A 561 -22.08 -19.67 -17.66
N SER A 562 -22.20 -19.03 -18.83
CA SER A 562 -21.43 -17.81 -19.13
C SER A 562 -21.90 -16.62 -18.27
N VAL A 563 -21.05 -15.61 -18.07
CA VAL A 563 -21.40 -14.40 -17.30
C VAL A 563 -22.62 -13.71 -17.92
N LYS A 564 -22.62 -13.56 -19.25
CA LYS A 564 -23.74 -13.01 -20.02
C LYS A 564 -25.02 -13.84 -19.83
N ARG A 565 -24.93 -15.17 -19.85
CA ARG A 565 -26.09 -16.04 -19.68
C ARG A 565 -26.62 -16.03 -18.25
N ALA A 566 -25.76 -15.94 -17.25
CA ALA A 566 -26.15 -15.76 -15.86
C ALA A 566 -26.89 -14.43 -15.68
N ALA A 567 -26.36 -13.32 -16.21
CA ALA A 567 -27.02 -12.02 -16.19
C ALA A 567 -28.40 -12.07 -16.88
N GLU A 568 -28.53 -12.71 -18.06
CA GLU A 568 -29.82 -12.92 -18.72
C GLU A 568 -30.81 -13.73 -17.86
N LEU A 569 -30.34 -14.74 -17.13
CA LEU A 569 -31.16 -15.57 -16.25
C LEU A 569 -31.58 -14.80 -14.98
N GLU A 570 -30.71 -13.96 -14.44
CA GLU A 570 -30.97 -13.08 -13.30
C GLU A 570 -31.93 -11.94 -13.67
N ASP A 571 -31.70 -11.29 -14.82
CA ASP A 571 -32.57 -10.26 -15.38
C ASP A 571 -33.94 -10.82 -15.77
N SER A 572 -34.02 -12.10 -16.17
CA SER A 572 -35.30 -12.77 -16.39
C SER A 572 -36.14 -12.94 -15.11
N LEU A 573 -35.53 -12.72 -13.93
CA LEU A 573 -36.18 -12.72 -12.63
C LEU A 573 -36.37 -11.30 -12.05
N ALA A 574 -35.76 -10.27 -12.64
CA ALA A 574 -35.94 -8.89 -12.22
C ALA A 574 -37.36 -8.40 -12.56
N PRO A 575 -38.09 -7.76 -11.63
CA PRO A 575 -39.40 -7.20 -11.95
C PRO A 575 -39.23 -6.01 -12.91
N ALA A 576 -39.55 -6.20 -14.19
CA ALA A 576 -39.46 -5.16 -15.20
C ALA A 576 -40.33 -3.93 -14.83
N VAL A 577 -39.70 -2.77 -14.64
CA VAL A 577 -40.42 -1.48 -14.62
C VAL A 577 -40.85 -1.18 -16.04
N GLN A 578 -42.14 -1.37 -16.34
CA GLN A 578 -42.69 -0.96 -17.64
C GLN A 578 -42.69 0.57 -17.71
N LEU A 579 -41.88 1.13 -18.60
CA LEU A 579 -41.86 2.56 -18.91
C LEU A 579 -42.80 2.83 -20.09
N THR A 580 -43.58 3.89 -19.97
CA THR A 580 -44.34 4.47 -21.09
C THR A 580 -43.41 5.26 -22.01
N GLU A 581 -43.86 5.55 -23.25
CA GLU A 581 -43.08 6.30 -24.25
C GLU A 581 -42.62 7.67 -23.71
N ALA A 582 -43.49 8.35 -22.96
CA ALA A 582 -43.18 9.62 -22.29
C ALA A 582 -42.13 9.46 -21.16
N GLU A 583 -42.19 8.36 -20.40
CA GLU A 583 -41.19 8.06 -19.36
C GLU A 583 -39.84 7.67 -19.94
N SER A 584 -39.82 7.02 -21.11
CA SER A 584 -38.60 6.72 -21.87
C SER A 584 -37.93 8.00 -22.39
N GLU A 585 -38.71 8.93 -22.93
CA GLU A 585 -38.22 10.24 -23.39
C GLU A 585 -37.65 11.05 -22.22
N TYR A 586 -38.32 11.03 -21.07
CA TYR A 586 -37.80 11.63 -19.83
C TYR A 586 -36.47 11.02 -19.37
N LEU A 587 -36.37 9.69 -19.45
CA LEU A 587 -35.18 8.95 -19.02
C LEU A 587 -33.96 9.21 -19.90
N GLU A 588 -34.14 9.31 -21.22
CA GLU A 588 -33.03 9.61 -22.14
C GLU A 588 -32.46 11.01 -21.89
N GLU A 589 -33.31 12.01 -21.69
CA GLU A 589 -32.86 13.37 -21.39
C GLU A 589 -32.19 13.46 -20.00
N TYR A 590 -32.69 12.71 -19.02
CA TYR A 590 -32.04 12.59 -17.72
C TYR A 590 -30.63 12.02 -17.83
N LYS A 591 -30.44 10.96 -18.63
CA LYS A 591 -29.12 10.35 -18.86
C LYS A 591 -28.14 11.32 -19.53
N LEU A 592 -28.63 12.15 -20.44
CA LEU A 592 -27.82 13.18 -21.10
C LEU A 592 -27.37 14.25 -20.11
N CYS A 593 -28.26 14.72 -19.22
CA CYS A 593 -27.89 15.67 -18.16
C CYS A 593 -26.95 15.08 -17.10
N ALA A 594 -27.00 13.77 -16.86
CA ALA A 594 -26.16 13.10 -15.86
C ALA A 594 -24.80 12.63 -16.41
N ALA A 595 -24.56 12.71 -17.73
CA ALA A 595 -23.35 12.23 -18.38
C ALA A 595 -22.06 12.95 -17.93
N GLU A 596 -22.15 14.17 -17.40
CA GLU A 596 -21.02 14.96 -16.88
C GLU A 596 -20.82 14.82 -15.36
N GLY A 597 -21.47 13.84 -14.72
CA GLY A 597 -21.22 13.45 -13.32
C GLY A 597 -21.90 14.29 -12.24
N SER A 598 -22.45 15.46 -12.57
CA SER A 598 -23.34 16.22 -11.67
C SER A 598 -24.36 17.06 -12.43
N ILE A 599 -25.65 16.91 -12.10
CA ILE A 599 -26.74 17.67 -12.74
C ILE A 599 -26.78 19.09 -12.16
N THR A 600 -26.60 20.11 -13.02
CA THR A 600 -26.64 21.52 -12.65
C THR A 600 -28.06 22.02 -12.33
N ASP A 601 -28.17 23.15 -11.62
CA ASP A 601 -29.46 23.79 -11.32
C ASP A 601 -30.28 24.15 -12.57
N SER A 602 -29.61 24.47 -13.68
CA SER A 602 -30.24 24.74 -14.98
C SER A 602 -30.86 23.48 -15.59
N GLU A 603 -30.14 22.36 -15.53
CA GLU A 603 -30.60 21.06 -16.06
C GLU A 603 -31.71 20.49 -15.18
N ARG A 604 -31.61 20.64 -13.86
CA ARG A 604 -32.70 20.25 -12.95
C ARG A 604 -33.99 21.04 -13.23
N ARG A 605 -33.90 22.33 -13.60
CA ARG A 605 -35.05 23.13 -14.04
C ARG A 605 -35.57 22.74 -15.43
N LEU A 606 -34.71 22.20 -16.30
CA LEU A 606 -35.10 21.65 -17.61
C LEU A 606 -35.88 20.34 -17.42
N LEU A 607 -35.31 19.39 -16.68
CA LEU A 607 -35.92 18.09 -16.36
C LEU A 607 -37.26 18.28 -15.64
N ASN A 608 -37.35 19.18 -14.65
CA ASN A 608 -38.61 19.49 -13.99
C ASN A 608 -39.68 20.09 -14.91
N ARG A 609 -39.29 20.83 -15.95
CA ARG A 609 -40.22 21.31 -16.98
C ARG A 609 -40.63 20.18 -17.91
N MET A 610 -39.70 19.32 -18.31
CA MET A 610 -39.96 18.21 -19.21
C MET A 610 -40.89 17.18 -18.55
N ARG A 611 -40.63 16.83 -17.29
CA ARG A 611 -41.50 16.02 -16.43
C ARG A 611 -42.94 16.52 -16.43
N LYS A 612 -43.14 17.84 -16.20
CA LYS A 612 -44.47 18.46 -16.18
C LYS A 612 -45.14 18.45 -17.56
N THR A 613 -44.37 18.64 -18.63
CA THR A 613 -44.88 18.60 -20.01
C THR A 613 -45.30 17.19 -20.42
N LEU A 614 -44.55 16.18 -19.98
CA LEU A 614 -44.79 14.75 -20.25
C LEU A 614 -45.79 14.11 -19.28
N GLY A 615 -46.26 14.84 -18.26
CA GLY A 615 -47.29 14.38 -17.33
C GLY A 615 -46.81 13.35 -16.30
N ILE A 616 -45.51 13.28 -16.03
CA ILE A 616 -44.90 12.32 -15.09
C ILE A 616 -44.96 12.90 -13.67
N SER A 617 -45.34 12.12 -12.66
CA SER A 617 -45.38 12.61 -11.26
C SER A 617 -43.97 12.79 -10.69
N ASP A 618 -43.82 13.56 -9.62
CA ASP A 618 -42.51 13.76 -8.99
C ASP A 618 -41.96 12.44 -8.44
N GLU A 619 -42.83 11.65 -7.81
CA GLU A 619 -42.50 10.34 -7.24
C GLU A 619 -42.08 9.35 -8.34
N ARG A 620 -42.78 9.36 -9.47
CA ARG A 620 -42.48 8.47 -10.60
C ARG A 620 -41.18 8.84 -11.30
N ALA A 621 -40.87 10.13 -11.42
CA ALA A 621 -39.58 10.59 -11.94
C ALA A 621 -38.43 10.16 -11.03
N ILE A 622 -38.60 10.22 -9.70
CA ILE A 622 -37.57 9.76 -8.74
C ILE A 622 -37.35 8.24 -8.85
N GLU A 623 -38.42 7.45 -8.99
CA GLU A 623 -38.31 6.00 -9.23
C GLU A 623 -37.54 5.70 -10.52
N ILE A 624 -37.83 6.45 -11.60
CA ILE A 624 -37.17 6.32 -12.89
C ILE A 624 -35.69 6.72 -12.80
N GLU A 625 -35.37 7.83 -12.14
CA GLU A 625 -33.99 8.30 -11.93
C GLU A 625 -33.18 7.33 -11.06
N SER A 626 -33.81 6.78 -10.00
CA SER A 626 -33.17 5.80 -9.10
C SER A 626 -33.01 4.41 -9.72
N SER A 627 -33.67 4.14 -10.85
CA SER A 627 -33.50 2.90 -11.60
C SER A 627 -32.20 2.86 -12.43
N ILE A 628 -31.49 3.98 -12.52
CA ILE A 628 -30.15 4.06 -13.10
C ILE A 628 -29.14 4.15 -11.97
N ASN A 629 -28.33 3.11 -11.79
CA ASN A 629 -27.09 3.23 -11.01
C ASN A 629 -26.02 3.90 -11.87
N TYR A 630 -25.56 5.07 -11.46
CA TYR A 630 -24.30 5.66 -11.94
C TYR A 630 -23.15 5.23 -11.03
#